data_AF-A0A523WG85-F1
#
_entry.id   AF-A0A523WG85-F1
#
_cell.length_a   1.000
_cell.length_b   1.000
_cell.length_c   1.000
_cell.angle_alpha   90.00
_cell.angle_beta   90.00
_cell.angle_gamma   90.00
#
_symmetry.space_group_name_H-M   'P 1'
#
loop_
_entity.id
_entity.type
_entity.pdbx_description
1 polymer ?
#
loop_
_entity_poly.entity_id
_entity_poly.type
_entity_poly.pdbx_seq_one_letter_code
_entity_poly.pdbx_strand_id
1 'polypeptide(L)'
;MIEKPTVLILGAGASMPYDFPSGQQLMQKIIGEINPDSPGDLYRVLLRFDFKPDEIDTFYFCLSRSQKFSVDEFLEHRTEFERIGKISITLKLVTYEDGNKLFHPANDKNWYRYLWNKISDVPFEEFGNNQLSIITFNYDRSIEHYLINTMQYLYRKHEKECAKKLIEIPIIHVHGRLGALPCQDKNGRQYHPSIVPDEVEGISKQIKVITEHKKPSKEFEEAHKILSSSQKICFLGFGYNSVNIRRLKIKEISSSPYRVAYGTSLNFGEAERSNIIHSWNIRVLPSHNEILEFLKNHFILD
;
A
#
# COMPACT_ATOMS: atom_id res chain seq x y z
N MET A 1 6.20 18.52 -13.98
CA MET A 1 5.58 17.38 -14.68
C MET A 1 6.57 16.23 -14.73
N ILE A 2 6.11 14.98 -14.72
CA ILE A 2 6.93 13.80 -15.00
C ILE A 2 6.77 13.45 -16.49
N GLU A 3 7.86 13.48 -17.26
CA GLU A 3 7.82 13.27 -18.72
C GLU A 3 8.15 11.83 -19.13
N LYS A 4 8.96 11.14 -18.33
CA LYS A 4 9.33 9.75 -18.61
C LYS A 4 8.33 8.79 -17.97
N PRO A 5 7.82 7.77 -18.69
CA PRO A 5 6.97 6.72 -18.12
C PRO A 5 7.57 6.11 -16.85
N THR A 6 7.05 6.55 -15.71
CA THR A 6 7.59 6.25 -14.38
C THR A 6 6.55 5.49 -13.57
N VAL A 7 6.96 4.36 -13.01
CA VAL A 7 6.11 3.53 -12.16
C VAL A 7 6.66 3.51 -10.74
N LEU A 8 5.84 3.94 -9.78
CA LEU A 8 6.12 3.79 -8.36
C LEU A 8 5.44 2.53 -7.83
N ILE A 9 6.20 1.64 -7.20
CA ILE A 9 5.72 0.41 -6.57
C ILE A 9 5.79 0.61 -5.06
N LEU A 10 4.63 0.68 -4.40
CA LEU A 10 4.53 1.03 -2.98
C LEU A 10 4.29 -0.22 -2.13
N GLY A 11 5.08 -0.35 -1.06
CA GLY A 11 4.82 -1.28 0.04
C GLY A 11 4.47 -0.54 1.33
N ALA A 12 4.28 -1.28 2.43
CA ALA A 12 3.76 -0.72 3.67
C ALA A 12 4.60 0.45 4.21
N GLY A 13 5.91 0.43 3.99
CA GLY A 13 6.82 1.52 4.38
C GLY A 13 6.52 2.85 3.69
N ALA A 14 5.80 2.84 2.56
CA ALA A 14 5.40 4.05 1.85
C ALA A 14 4.34 4.87 2.60
N SER A 15 3.51 4.20 3.40
CA SER A 15 2.45 4.86 4.20
C SER A 15 2.91 5.16 5.64
N MET A 16 4.04 4.59 6.09
CA MET A 16 4.56 4.79 7.46
C MET A 16 4.83 6.25 7.86
N PRO A 17 5.31 7.16 6.98
CA PRO A 17 5.41 8.57 7.30
C PRO A 17 4.08 9.25 7.66
N TYR A 18 2.95 8.57 7.42
CA TYR A 18 1.58 9.04 7.68
C TYR A 18 0.91 8.19 8.77
N ASP A 19 1.70 7.69 9.72
CA ASP A 19 1.31 6.88 10.88
C ASP A 19 0.84 5.45 10.60
N PHE A 20 0.72 5.02 9.34
CA PHE A 20 0.35 3.65 9.03
C PHE A 20 1.42 2.65 9.52
N PRO A 21 1.02 1.46 10.00
CA PRO A 21 1.97 0.45 10.44
C PRO A 21 2.61 -0.27 9.24
N SER A 22 3.84 -0.78 9.43
CA SER A 22 4.37 -1.84 8.57
C SER A 22 3.52 -3.12 8.69
N GLY A 23 3.70 -4.08 7.77
CA GLY A 23 3.01 -5.38 7.85
C GLY A 23 3.27 -6.12 9.17
N GLN A 24 4.50 -6.05 9.68
CA GLN A 24 4.88 -6.65 10.97
C GLN A 24 4.27 -5.90 12.16
N GLN A 25 4.28 -4.56 12.13
CA GLN A 25 3.66 -3.76 13.18
C GLN A 25 2.14 -3.95 13.22
N LEU A 26 1.48 -4.09 12.06
CA LEU A 26 0.06 -4.40 11.97
C LEU A 26 -0.25 -5.76 12.61
N MET A 27 0.52 -6.79 12.26
CA MET A 27 0.38 -8.12 12.82
C MET A 27 0.55 -8.11 14.35
N GLN A 28 1.59 -7.43 14.87
CA GLN A 28 1.82 -7.28 16.31
C GLN A 28 0.64 -6.58 17.01
N LYS A 29 0.10 -5.51 16.42
CA LYS A 29 -1.06 -4.79 16.94
C LYS A 29 -2.31 -5.65 16.98
N ILE A 30 -2.55 -6.44 15.94
CA ILE A 30 -3.67 -7.39 15.91
C ILE A 30 -3.49 -8.44 17.01
N ILE A 31 -2.33 -9.12 17.05
CA ILE A 31 -2.02 -10.14 18.08
C ILE A 31 -2.22 -9.59 19.50
N GLY A 32 -1.74 -8.37 19.76
CA GLY A 32 -1.87 -7.74 21.08
C GLY A 32 -3.33 -7.50 21.49
N GLU A 33 -4.21 -7.16 20.55
CA GLU A 33 -5.62 -6.87 20.86
C GLU A 33 -6.54 -8.08 20.85
N ILE A 34 -6.13 -9.19 20.24
CA ILE A 34 -6.88 -10.46 20.23
C ILE A 34 -6.34 -11.48 21.24
N ASN A 35 -5.44 -11.08 22.14
CA ASN A 35 -4.88 -11.96 23.16
C ASN A 35 -5.97 -12.40 24.16
N PRO A 36 -6.24 -13.71 24.33
CA PRO A 36 -7.27 -14.20 25.26
C PRO A 36 -6.97 -13.88 26.72
N ASP A 37 -5.69 -13.78 27.11
CA ASP A 37 -5.30 -13.48 28.49
C ASP A 37 -5.49 -11.99 28.84
N SER A 38 -5.61 -11.13 27.82
CA SER A 38 -5.77 -9.69 27.97
C SER A 38 -6.52 -9.09 26.77
N PRO A 39 -7.82 -9.38 26.62
CA PRO A 39 -8.58 -9.06 25.42
C PRO A 39 -8.77 -7.54 25.24
N GLY A 40 -8.31 -7.03 24.11
CA GLY A 40 -8.45 -5.63 23.71
C GLY A 40 -9.76 -5.33 22.98
N ASP A 41 -9.85 -4.14 22.39
CA ASP A 41 -11.05 -3.69 21.67
C ASP A 41 -11.33 -4.55 20.44
N LEU A 42 -10.30 -4.94 19.68
CA LEU A 42 -10.47 -5.79 18.50
C LEU A 42 -11.10 -7.14 18.85
N TYR A 43 -10.67 -7.79 19.94
CA TYR A 43 -11.30 -9.04 20.43
C TYR A 43 -12.82 -8.86 20.61
N ARG A 44 -13.21 -7.80 21.32
CA ARG A 44 -14.63 -7.52 21.63
C ARG A 44 -15.43 -7.19 20.37
N VAL A 45 -14.82 -6.49 19.43
CA VAL A 45 -15.45 -6.17 18.15
C VAL A 45 -15.63 -7.43 17.31
N LEU A 46 -14.63 -8.33 17.27
CA LEU A 46 -14.72 -9.61 16.54
C LEU A 46 -15.87 -10.50 17.04
N LEU A 47 -16.17 -10.51 18.34
CA LEU A 47 -17.34 -11.21 18.88
C LEU A 47 -18.67 -10.71 18.27
N ARG A 48 -18.73 -9.45 17.81
CA ARG A 48 -19.92 -8.87 17.14
C ARG A 48 -20.00 -9.23 15.65
N PHE A 49 -18.96 -9.85 15.10
CA PHE A 49 -18.91 -10.38 13.73
C PHE A 49 -19.13 -11.90 13.69
N ASP A 50 -19.85 -12.43 14.68
CA ASP A 50 -20.22 -13.84 14.84
C ASP A 50 -19.03 -14.81 15.01
N PHE A 51 -17.85 -14.32 15.41
CA PHE A 51 -16.75 -15.19 15.80
C PHE A 51 -16.93 -15.66 17.24
N LYS A 52 -16.77 -16.97 17.47
CA LYS A 52 -16.75 -17.55 18.82
C LYS A 52 -15.41 -17.27 19.49
N PRO A 53 -15.36 -17.17 20.84
CA PRO A 53 -14.11 -17.04 21.59
C PRO A 53 -13.03 -18.04 21.15
N ASP A 54 -13.38 -19.34 21.06
CA ASP A 54 -12.44 -20.39 20.64
C ASP A 54 -11.85 -20.16 19.24
N GLU A 55 -12.60 -19.56 18.31
CA GLU A 55 -12.11 -19.23 16.96
C GLU A 55 -11.09 -18.09 16.99
N ILE A 56 -11.36 -17.06 17.80
CA ILE A 56 -10.47 -15.91 17.99
C ILE A 56 -9.18 -16.37 18.69
N ASP A 57 -9.30 -17.17 19.74
CA ASP A 57 -8.18 -17.70 20.51
C ASP A 57 -7.30 -18.61 19.62
N THR A 58 -7.93 -19.48 18.82
CA THR A 58 -7.21 -20.32 17.85
C THR A 58 -6.47 -19.48 16.81
N PHE A 59 -7.10 -18.42 16.30
CA PHE A 59 -6.47 -17.47 15.38
C PHE A 59 -5.29 -16.77 16.05
N TYR A 60 -5.44 -16.28 17.29
CA TYR A 60 -4.35 -15.68 18.07
C TYR A 60 -3.15 -16.63 18.21
N PHE A 61 -3.36 -17.87 18.66
CA PHE A 61 -2.27 -18.82 18.86
C PHE A 61 -1.58 -19.20 17.55
N CYS A 62 -2.34 -19.39 16.47
CA CYS A 62 -1.78 -19.71 15.16
C CYS A 62 -0.99 -18.53 14.58
N LEU A 63 -1.55 -17.31 14.62
CA LEU A 63 -0.93 -16.11 14.06
C LEU A 63 0.36 -15.79 14.84
N SER A 64 0.30 -15.76 16.18
CA SER A 64 1.45 -15.44 17.04
C SER A 64 2.61 -16.41 16.93
N ARG A 65 2.34 -17.71 16.75
CA ARG A 65 3.36 -18.75 16.64
C ARG A 65 3.82 -19.02 15.21
N SER A 66 3.20 -18.41 14.21
CA SER A 66 3.51 -18.66 12.79
C SER A 66 4.91 -18.22 12.33
N GLN A 67 5.55 -17.30 13.07
CA GLN A 67 6.83 -16.67 12.70
C GLN A 67 6.81 -15.97 11.32
N LYS A 68 5.63 -15.65 10.79
CA LYS A 68 5.48 -14.85 9.57
C LYS A 68 5.67 -13.36 9.86
N PHE A 69 6.06 -12.59 8.85
CA PHE A 69 6.32 -11.15 8.99
C PHE A 69 5.08 -10.28 8.80
N SER A 70 3.97 -10.85 8.32
CA SER A 70 2.71 -10.11 8.10
C SER A 70 1.51 -11.04 8.21
N VAL A 71 0.33 -10.44 8.43
CA VAL A 71 -0.95 -11.17 8.42
C VAL A 71 -1.21 -11.76 7.03
N ASP A 72 -0.90 -11.03 5.95
CA ASP A 72 -1.07 -11.51 4.59
C ASP A 72 -0.31 -12.80 4.33
N GLU A 73 1.00 -12.82 4.65
CA GLU A 73 1.84 -14.01 4.47
C GLU A 73 1.34 -15.21 5.30
N PHE A 74 0.76 -14.97 6.47
CA PHE A 74 0.11 -16.01 7.26
C PHE A 74 -1.14 -16.55 6.56
N LEU A 75 -2.02 -15.66 6.08
CA LEU A 75 -3.28 -16.02 5.44
C LEU A 75 -3.08 -16.70 4.08
N GLU A 76 -1.95 -16.47 3.40
CA GLU A 76 -1.60 -17.21 2.17
C GLU A 76 -1.50 -18.72 2.40
N HIS A 77 -1.13 -19.16 3.61
CA HIS A 77 -0.99 -20.57 3.97
C HIS A 77 -2.16 -21.12 4.80
N ARG A 78 -2.94 -20.25 5.44
CA ARG A 78 -3.99 -20.63 6.40
C ARG A 78 -5.33 -19.99 6.02
N THR A 79 -5.88 -20.45 4.90
CA THR A 79 -7.11 -19.89 4.32
C THR A 79 -8.34 -20.03 5.20
N GLU A 80 -8.32 -20.97 6.16
CA GLU A 80 -9.38 -21.09 7.18
C GLU A 80 -9.52 -19.83 8.05
N PHE A 81 -8.45 -19.02 8.18
CA PHE A 81 -8.48 -17.75 8.91
C PHE A 81 -8.72 -16.54 8.02
N GLU A 82 -9.02 -16.72 6.72
CA GLU A 82 -9.12 -15.61 5.77
C GLU A 82 -10.14 -14.57 6.20
N ARG A 83 -11.32 -15.00 6.70
CA ARG A 83 -12.38 -14.08 7.13
C ARG A 83 -11.96 -13.25 8.35
N ILE A 84 -11.54 -13.91 9.45
CA ILE A 84 -11.14 -13.22 10.68
C ILE A 84 -9.91 -12.33 10.47
N GLY A 85 -8.96 -12.78 9.65
CA GLY A 85 -7.77 -12.02 9.30
C GLY A 85 -8.06 -10.77 8.49
N LYS A 86 -8.90 -10.85 7.45
CA LYS A 86 -9.29 -9.68 6.64
C LYS A 86 -10.11 -8.65 7.44
N ILE A 87 -11.02 -9.12 8.29
CA ILE A 87 -11.77 -8.24 9.19
C ILE A 87 -10.82 -7.55 10.18
N SER A 88 -9.87 -8.28 10.77
CA SER A 88 -8.85 -7.73 11.67
C SER A 88 -7.98 -6.67 10.99
N ILE A 89 -7.50 -6.95 9.78
CA ILE A 89 -6.74 -5.99 8.96
C ILE A 89 -7.59 -4.73 8.71
N THR A 90 -8.85 -4.91 8.29
CA THR A 90 -9.75 -3.80 7.96
C THR A 90 -10.01 -2.91 9.17
N LEU A 91 -10.48 -3.51 10.27
CA LEU A 91 -10.77 -2.79 11.51
C LEU A 91 -9.53 -2.05 12.02
N LYS A 92 -8.34 -2.65 11.88
CA LYS A 92 -7.13 -2.06 12.42
C LYS A 92 -6.52 -0.98 11.52
N LEU A 93 -6.54 -1.15 10.20
CA LEU A 93 -6.00 -0.14 9.28
C LEU A 93 -6.90 1.08 9.14
N VAL A 94 -8.22 0.93 9.27
CA VAL A 94 -9.15 2.07 9.24
C VAL A 94 -8.78 3.11 10.29
N THR A 95 -8.36 2.72 11.49
CA THR A 95 -8.02 3.67 12.56
C THR A 95 -6.85 4.59 12.24
N TYR A 96 -6.11 4.32 11.15
CA TYR A 96 -4.99 5.14 10.67
C TYR A 96 -5.39 6.16 9.61
N GLU A 97 -6.62 6.12 9.09
CA GLU A 97 -7.10 7.09 8.09
C GLU A 97 -7.49 8.43 8.72
N ASP A 98 -6.50 9.12 9.28
CA ASP A 98 -6.65 10.43 9.90
C ASP A 98 -6.05 11.53 9.00
N GLY A 99 -6.93 12.40 8.49
CA GLY A 99 -6.53 13.54 7.66
C GLY A 99 -5.56 14.50 8.35
N ASN A 100 -5.67 14.69 9.68
CA ASN A 100 -4.79 15.61 10.41
C ASN A 100 -3.34 15.10 10.43
N LYS A 101 -3.17 13.79 10.56
CA LYS A 101 -1.85 13.13 10.50
C LYS A 101 -1.30 13.12 9.08
N LEU A 102 -2.16 12.81 8.11
CA LEU A 102 -1.80 12.79 6.69
C LEU A 102 -1.27 14.14 6.19
N PHE A 103 -1.89 15.25 6.59
CA PHE A 103 -1.50 16.61 6.19
C PHE A 103 -0.70 17.37 7.25
N HIS A 104 -0.16 16.68 8.27
CA HIS A 104 0.55 17.34 9.37
C HIS A 104 1.71 18.21 8.83
N PRO A 105 1.74 19.52 9.11
CA PRO A 105 2.67 20.45 8.45
C PRO A 105 4.13 20.17 8.80
N ALA A 106 4.38 19.68 10.03
CA ALA A 106 5.71 19.37 10.55
C ALA A 106 6.21 17.95 10.18
N ASN A 107 5.50 17.20 9.34
CA ASN A 107 6.00 15.92 8.83
C ASN A 107 7.15 16.16 7.83
N ASP A 108 8.38 16.04 8.30
CA ASP A 108 9.62 16.21 7.53
C ASP A 108 9.92 15.04 6.59
N LYS A 109 9.24 13.90 6.79
CA LYS A 109 9.34 12.67 5.98
C LYS A 109 8.28 12.60 4.87
N ASN A 110 7.53 13.68 4.66
CA ASN A 110 6.39 13.74 3.75
C ASN A 110 6.81 13.65 2.27
N TRP A 111 7.00 12.44 1.77
CA TRP A 111 7.35 12.20 0.38
C TRP A 111 6.16 12.41 -0.59
N TYR A 112 4.91 12.28 -0.14
CA TYR A 112 3.74 12.71 -0.91
C TYR A 112 3.80 14.19 -1.27
N ARG A 113 4.25 15.06 -0.34
CA ARG A 113 4.49 16.49 -0.64
C ARG A 113 5.56 16.65 -1.72
N TYR A 114 6.64 15.88 -1.66
CA TYR A 114 7.68 15.92 -2.70
C TYR A 114 7.14 15.47 -4.06
N LEU A 115 6.43 14.34 -4.12
CA LEU A 115 5.77 13.86 -5.32
C LEU A 115 4.81 14.91 -5.89
N TRP A 116 3.93 15.47 -5.05
CA TRP A 116 2.96 16.48 -5.43
C TRP A 116 3.62 17.66 -6.15
N ASN A 117 4.66 18.25 -5.54
CA ASN A 117 5.39 19.38 -6.13
C ASN A 117 6.07 19.05 -7.47
N LYS A 118 6.28 17.77 -7.80
CA LYS A 118 6.82 17.34 -9.09
C LYS A 118 5.75 17.20 -10.17
N ILE A 119 4.54 16.83 -9.79
CA ILE A 119 3.43 16.57 -10.73
C ILE A 119 2.44 17.72 -10.87
N SER A 120 2.43 18.67 -9.91
CA SER A 120 1.44 19.76 -9.87
C SER A 120 1.88 21.06 -10.53
N ASP A 121 3.12 21.15 -11.04
CA ASP A 121 3.62 22.33 -11.75
C ASP A 121 3.14 22.36 -13.22
N VAL A 122 1.81 22.29 -13.38
CA VAL A 122 1.07 22.28 -14.66
C VAL A 122 -0.35 22.82 -14.43
N PRO A 123 -1.03 23.34 -15.47
CA PRO A 123 -2.47 23.61 -15.42
C PRO A 123 -3.30 22.36 -15.07
N PHE A 124 -4.47 22.54 -14.46
CA PHE A 124 -5.34 21.44 -14.04
C PHE A 124 -5.73 20.52 -15.20
N GLU A 125 -5.99 21.11 -16.35
CA GLU A 125 -6.38 20.43 -17.58
C GLU A 125 -5.26 19.51 -18.09
N GLU A 126 -4.00 19.91 -17.87
CA GLU A 126 -2.80 19.19 -18.29
C GLU A 126 -2.28 18.21 -17.23
N PHE A 127 -2.91 18.11 -16.05
CA PHE A 127 -2.43 17.23 -14.97
C PHE A 127 -2.32 15.76 -15.40
N GLY A 128 -3.19 15.28 -16.29
CA GLY A 128 -3.13 13.93 -16.85
C GLY A 128 -1.96 13.67 -17.81
N ASN A 129 -1.24 14.70 -18.24
CA ASN A 129 -0.05 14.55 -19.07
C ASN A 129 1.17 14.04 -18.28
N ASN A 130 1.06 13.94 -16.94
CA ASN A 130 2.09 13.32 -16.13
C ASN A 130 2.21 11.83 -16.48
N GLN A 131 3.39 11.41 -16.92
CA GLN A 131 3.71 10.03 -17.28
C GLN A 131 4.03 9.20 -16.02
N LEU A 132 3.10 9.21 -15.07
CA LEU A 132 3.20 8.55 -13.77
C LEU A 132 2.17 7.42 -13.67
N SER A 133 2.55 6.33 -13.02
CA SER A 133 1.62 5.32 -12.54
C SER A 133 2.07 4.78 -11.19
N ILE A 134 1.12 4.33 -10.38
CA ILE A 134 1.36 3.79 -9.04
C ILE A 134 0.79 2.38 -8.97
N ILE A 135 1.61 1.44 -8.51
CA ILE A 135 1.19 0.08 -8.16
C ILE A 135 1.44 -0.07 -6.67
N THR A 136 0.41 -0.31 -5.88
CA THR A 136 0.51 -0.39 -4.43
C THR A 136 0.07 -1.74 -3.91
N PHE A 137 0.83 -2.24 -2.95
CA PHE A 137 0.50 -3.43 -2.16
C PHE A 137 -0.22 -3.05 -0.87
N ASN A 138 -0.40 -1.75 -0.61
CA ASN A 138 -1.06 -1.27 0.59
C ASN A 138 -2.57 -1.26 0.41
N TYR A 139 -3.28 -1.56 1.49
CA TYR A 139 -4.74 -1.51 1.53
C TYR A 139 -5.27 -0.09 1.77
N ASP A 140 -4.47 0.77 2.39
CA ASP A 140 -4.86 2.15 2.67
C ASP A 140 -5.04 2.96 1.38
N ARG A 141 -5.77 4.07 1.49
CA ARG A 141 -6.14 4.95 0.37
C ARG A 141 -5.47 6.32 0.50
N SER A 142 -4.38 6.37 1.27
CA SER A 142 -3.81 7.62 1.76
C SER A 142 -3.21 8.44 0.62
N ILE A 143 -2.58 7.79 -0.37
CA ILE A 143 -2.05 8.49 -1.55
C ILE A 143 -3.16 9.10 -2.40
N GLU A 144 -4.26 8.38 -2.67
CA GLU A 144 -5.37 8.94 -3.45
C GLU A 144 -6.05 10.08 -2.71
N HIS A 145 -6.30 9.91 -1.41
CA HIS A 145 -6.89 10.96 -0.59
C HIS A 145 -5.99 12.19 -0.53
N TYR A 146 -4.67 11.99 -0.37
CA TYR A 146 -3.68 13.07 -0.39
C TYR A 146 -3.74 13.85 -1.70
N LEU A 147 -3.63 13.16 -2.85
CA LEU A 147 -3.58 13.79 -4.17
C LEU A 147 -4.89 14.50 -4.53
N ILE A 148 -6.05 13.91 -4.22
CA ILE A 148 -7.36 14.56 -4.46
C ILE A 148 -7.49 15.81 -3.60
N ASN A 149 -7.10 15.74 -2.32
CA ASN A 149 -7.19 16.89 -1.41
C ASN A 149 -6.26 18.03 -1.86
N THR A 150 -4.98 17.75 -2.09
CA THR A 150 -4.04 18.79 -2.54
C THR A 150 -4.44 19.41 -3.87
N MET A 151 -5.01 18.63 -4.78
CA MET A 151 -5.53 19.11 -6.06
C MET A 151 -6.73 20.06 -5.88
N GLN A 152 -7.65 19.76 -4.97
CA GLN A 152 -8.78 20.67 -4.66
C GLN A 152 -8.28 22.03 -4.18
N TYR A 153 -7.34 22.04 -3.24
CA TYR A 153 -6.84 23.30 -2.65
C TYR A 153 -5.94 24.08 -3.60
N LEU A 154 -5.08 23.41 -4.39
CA LEU A 154 -4.22 24.10 -5.35
C LEU A 154 -5.01 24.69 -6.52
N TYR A 155 -5.89 23.90 -7.14
CA TYR A 155 -6.60 24.30 -8.36
C TYR A 155 -7.99 24.89 -8.11
N ARG A 156 -8.44 24.92 -6.85
CA ARG A 156 -9.78 25.41 -6.45
C ARG A 156 -10.92 24.69 -7.17
N LYS A 157 -10.79 23.37 -7.31
CA LYS A 157 -11.76 22.48 -7.99
C LYS A 157 -12.55 21.66 -6.97
N HIS A 158 -13.72 21.19 -7.38
CA HIS A 158 -14.52 20.29 -6.54
C HIS A 158 -13.90 18.89 -6.45
N GLU A 159 -14.10 18.22 -5.32
CA GLU A 159 -13.57 16.87 -5.06
C GLU A 159 -13.84 15.87 -6.19
N LYS A 160 -15.06 15.85 -6.73
CA LYS A 160 -15.44 14.95 -7.83
C LYS A 160 -14.70 15.25 -9.14
N GLU A 161 -14.36 16.51 -9.40
CA GLU A 161 -13.56 16.89 -10.56
C GLU A 161 -12.11 16.45 -10.38
N CYS A 162 -11.56 16.66 -9.19
CA CYS A 162 -10.21 16.19 -8.85
C CYS A 162 -10.11 14.66 -8.90
N ALA A 163 -11.12 13.94 -8.40
CA ALA A 163 -11.17 12.49 -8.48
C ALA A 163 -11.19 11.99 -9.93
N LYS A 164 -11.99 12.64 -10.82
CA LYS A 164 -11.98 12.34 -12.26
C LYS A 164 -10.63 12.60 -12.89
N LYS A 165 -9.99 13.72 -12.55
CA LYS A 165 -8.67 14.07 -13.06
C LYS A 165 -7.59 13.09 -12.57
N LEU A 166 -7.67 12.62 -11.33
CA LEU A 166 -6.74 11.63 -10.79
C LEU A 166 -6.82 10.27 -11.50
N ILE A 167 -7.98 9.88 -12.06
CA ILE A 167 -8.12 8.62 -12.83
C ILE A 167 -7.15 8.58 -14.04
N GLU A 168 -6.74 9.74 -14.56
CA GLU A 168 -5.76 9.84 -15.65
C GLU A 168 -4.35 9.39 -15.23
N ILE A 169 -4.06 9.32 -13.92
CA ILE A 169 -2.87 8.71 -13.34
C ILE A 169 -3.26 7.34 -12.75
N PRO A 170 -2.90 6.21 -13.38
CA PRO A 170 -3.29 4.89 -12.89
C PRO A 170 -2.73 4.61 -11.48
N ILE A 171 -3.61 4.25 -10.54
CA ILE A 171 -3.26 3.77 -9.19
C ILE A 171 -3.89 2.39 -8.99
N ILE A 172 -3.07 1.34 -8.99
CA ILE A 172 -3.51 -0.05 -8.93
C ILE A 172 -3.20 -0.65 -7.55
N HIS A 173 -4.23 -1.09 -6.84
CA HIS A 173 -4.09 -1.86 -5.60
C HIS A 173 -4.10 -3.37 -5.90
N VAL A 174 -2.93 -3.98 -5.96
CA VAL A 174 -2.81 -5.38 -6.42
C VAL A 174 -3.41 -6.41 -5.46
N HIS A 175 -3.54 -6.04 -4.18
CA HIS A 175 -4.24 -6.82 -3.16
C HIS A 175 -5.62 -6.22 -2.80
N GLY A 176 -6.12 -5.26 -3.57
CA GLY A 176 -7.33 -4.51 -3.21
C GLY A 176 -7.08 -3.49 -2.11
N ARG A 177 -8.16 -2.89 -1.59
CA ARG A 177 -8.09 -1.67 -0.75
C ARG A 177 -9.24 -1.59 0.24
N LEU A 178 -9.13 -0.67 1.21
CA LEU A 178 -10.13 -0.42 2.26
C LEU A 178 -11.34 0.40 1.75
N GLY A 179 -11.97 -0.06 0.66
CA GLY A 179 -13.09 0.62 0.01
C GLY A 179 -12.68 1.72 -0.97
N ALA A 180 -13.64 2.29 -1.70
CA ALA A 180 -13.42 3.49 -2.52
C ALA A 180 -13.62 4.76 -1.69
N LEU A 181 -13.00 5.88 -2.08
CA LEU A 181 -13.33 7.20 -1.51
C LEU A 181 -14.74 7.64 -2.00
N PRO A 182 -15.46 8.52 -1.27
CA PRO A 182 -16.83 8.90 -1.62
C PRO A 182 -16.95 9.61 -2.97
N CYS A 183 -15.88 10.29 -3.39
CA CYS A 183 -15.77 10.93 -4.71
C CYS A 183 -15.51 9.95 -5.87
N GLN A 184 -15.10 8.71 -5.57
CA GLN A 184 -14.81 7.67 -6.56
C GLN A 184 -15.98 6.70 -6.76
N ASP A 185 -16.76 6.43 -5.70
CA ASP A 185 -17.90 5.51 -5.75
C ASP A 185 -19.04 6.01 -4.85
N LYS A 186 -20.30 5.80 -5.27
CA LYS A 186 -21.50 6.16 -4.50
C LYS A 186 -21.60 5.45 -3.15
N ASN A 187 -21.02 4.25 -3.05
CA ASN A 187 -20.91 3.45 -1.84
C ASN A 187 -19.52 3.59 -1.20
N GLY A 188 -18.77 4.63 -1.60
CA GLY A 188 -17.46 4.93 -1.04
C GLY A 188 -17.59 5.43 0.40
N ARG A 189 -16.57 5.13 1.21
CA ARG A 189 -16.53 5.56 2.61
C ARG A 189 -15.59 6.73 2.81
N GLN A 190 -15.92 7.57 3.78
CA GLN A 190 -15.07 8.70 4.19
C GLN A 190 -13.67 8.23 4.58
N TYR A 191 -12.67 9.08 4.33
CA TYR A 191 -11.33 8.89 4.87
C TYR A 191 -11.33 9.38 6.32
N HIS A 192 -11.60 8.46 7.24
CA HIS A 192 -11.82 8.78 8.66
C HIS A 192 -11.39 7.59 9.53
N PRO A 193 -10.85 7.82 10.76
CA PRO A 193 -10.38 6.76 11.65
C PRO A 193 -11.51 5.99 12.35
N SER A 194 -12.65 5.83 11.69
CA SER A 194 -13.78 5.02 12.16
C SER A 194 -14.54 4.41 10.99
N ILE A 195 -15.21 3.30 11.26
CA ILE A 195 -16.03 2.57 10.30
C ILE A 195 -17.26 2.03 11.02
N VAL A 196 -18.40 2.06 10.33
CA VAL A 196 -19.63 1.47 10.84
C VAL A 196 -19.52 -0.05 10.74
N PRO A 197 -19.90 -0.82 11.78
CA PRO A 197 -19.76 -2.29 11.77
C PRO A 197 -20.34 -2.96 10.51
N ASP A 198 -21.49 -2.50 10.03
CA ASP A 198 -22.19 -3.06 8.86
C ASP A 198 -21.39 -2.92 7.56
N GLU A 199 -20.47 -1.95 7.47
CA GLU A 199 -19.63 -1.74 6.28
C GLU A 199 -18.38 -2.64 6.26
N VAL A 200 -17.92 -3.09 7.43
CA VAL A 200 -16.63 -3.78 7.61
C VAL A 200 -16.57 -5.05 6.79
N GLU A 201 -17.62 -5.89 6.81
CA GLU A 201 -17.65 -7.14 6.06
C GLU A 201 -17.62 -6.90 4.54
N GLY A 202 -18.27 -5.83 4.07
CA GLY A 202 -18.26 -5.45 2.66
C GLY A 202 -16.88 -4.97 2.21
N ILE A 203 -16.18 -4.23 3.06
CA ILE A 203 -14.84 -3.70 2.78
C ILE A 203 -13.77 -4.79 2.92
N SER A 204 -13.87 -5.65 3.92
CA SER A 204 -12.92 -6.75 4.12
C SER A 204 -12.91 -7.73 2.94
N LYS A 205 -14.05 -7.90 2.25
CA LYS A 205 -14.14 -8.67 0.99
C LYS A 205 -13.36 -8.06 -0.17
N GLN A 206 -13.06 -6.76 -0.13
CA GLN A 206 -12.23 -6.10 -1.15
C GLN A 206 -10.73 -6.37 -0.93
N ILE A 207 -10.32 -6.81 0.26
CA ILE A 207 -8.96 -7.31 0.52
C ILE A 207 -8.77 -8.66 -0.17
N LYS A 208 -7.71 -8.78 -0.95
CA LYS A 208 -7.36 -9.95 -1.75
C LYS A 208 -6.03 -10.54 -1.26
N VAL A 209 -6.16 -11.53 -0.38
CA VAL A 209 -5.06 -12.44 -0.07
C VAL A 209 -4.92 -13.41 -1.24
N ILE A 210 -3.82 -13.28 -1.98
CA ILE A 210 -3.56 -14.09 -3.18
C ILE A 210 -2.71 -15.28 -2.76
N THR A 211 -3.15 -16.49 -3.10
CA THR A 211 -2.36 -17.71 -2.92
C THR A 211 -1.60 -18.03 -4.20
N GLU A 212 -0.46 -18.72 -4.13
CA GLU A 212 0.40 -19.02 -5.29
C GLU A 212 -0.30 -19.80 -6.41
N HIS A 213 -1.38 -20.52 -6.11
CA HIS A 213 -2.11 -21.36 -7.09
C HIS A 213 -3.26 -20.66 -7.82
N LYS A 214 -3.56 -19.39 -7.50
CA LYS A 214 -4.63 -18.65 -8.19
C LYS A 214 -4.10 -18.00 -9.47
N LYS A 215 -4.94 -17.94 -10.50
CA LYS A 215 -4.66 -17.17 -11.73
C LYS A 215 -4.35 -15.70 -11.36
N PRO A 216 -3.51 -14.99 -12.15
CA PRO A 216 -3.28 -13.57 -11.95
C PRO A 216 -4.61 -12.83 -11.85
N SER A 217 -4.76 -11.96 -10.86
CA SER A 217 -5.93 -11.11 -10.79
C SER A 217 -5.89 -10.06 -11.90
N LYS A 218 -7.06 -9.49 -12.23
CA LYS A 218 -7.15 -8.37 -13.18
C LYS A 218 -6.20 -7.22 -12.83
N GLU A 219 -6.02 -6.95 -11.54
CA GLU A 219 -5.08 -5.91 -11.07
C GLU A 219 -3.63 -6.23 -11.39
N PHE A 220 -3.21 -7.50 -11.28
CA PHE A 220 -1.87 -7.92 -11.69
C PHE A 220 -1.69 -7.85 -13.21
N GLU A 221 -2.72 -8.19 -13.99
CA GLU A 221 -2.67 -8.05 -15.45
C GLU A 221 -2.54 -6.58 -15.88
N GLU A 222 -3.25 -5.67 -15.23
CA GLU A 222 -3.11 -4.22 -15.46
C GLU A 222 -1.74 -3.71 -15.02
N ALA A 223 -1.24 -4.15 -13.86
CA ALA A 223 0.11 -3.85 -13.39
C ALA A 223 1.18 -4.31 -14.39
N HIS A 224 1.05 -5.50 -14.99
CA HIS A 224 1.98 -6.00 -16.01
C HIS A 224 1.99 -5.10 -17.25
N LYS A 225 0.83 -4.63 -17.71
CA LYS A 225 0.75 -3.70 -18.85
C LYS A 225 1.52 -2.41 -18.56
N ILE A 226 1.26 -1.79 -17.41
CA ILE A 226 1.93 -0.55 -16.99
C ILE A 226 3.45 -0.74 -16.87
N LEU A 227 3.88 -1.82 -16.23
CA LEU A 227 5.31 -2.11 -16.08
C LEU A 227 5.98 -2.37 -17.44
N SER A 228 5.29 -3.04 -18.37
CA SER A 228 5.82 -3.35 -19.69
C SER A 228 6.08 -2.10 -20.56
N SER A 229 5.34 -1.01 -20.34
CA SER A 229 5.51 0.28 -21.04
C SER A 229 6.39 1.28 -20.27
N SER A 230 6.78 0.96 -19.04
CA SER A 230 7.57 1.87 -18.20
C SER A 230 9.03 1.97 -18.64
N GLN A 231 9.62 3.15 -18.41
CA GLN A 231 11.05 3.40 -18.57
C GLN A 231 11.77 3.39 -17.23
N LYS A 232 11.12 3.98 -16.20
CA LYS A 232 11.65 4.03 -14.83
C LYS A 232 10.73 3.28 -13.89
N ILE A 233 11.30 2.44 -13.03
CA ILE A 233 10.58 1.69 -12.00
C ILE A 233 11.23 1.96 -10.64
N CYS A 234 10.42 2.26 -9.62
CA CYS A 234 10.90 2.60 -8.30
C CYS A 234 10.09 1.92 -7.19
N PHE A 235 10.74 1.11 -6.36
CA PHE A 235 10.14 0.47 -5.18
C PHE A 235 10.33 1.35 -3.94
N LEU A 236 9.24 1.77 -3.32
CA LEU A 236 9.24 2.64 -2.14
C LEU A 236 8.62 1.93 -0.95
N GLY A 237 9.36 1.83 0.16
CA GLY A 237 8.89 1.19 1.39
C GLY A 237 8.49 -0.27 1.21
N PHE A 238 9.14 -0.98 0.29
CA PHE A 238 8.77 -2.32 -0.13
C PHE A 238 9.59 -3.40 0.60
N GLY A 239 8.94 -4.50 1.00
CA GLY A 239 9.57 -5.59 1.77
C GLY A 239 10.28 -6.65 0.91
N TYR A 240 10.26 -6.54 -0.41
CA TYR A 240 10.89 -7.46 -1.36
C TYR A 240 10.58 -8.96 -1.17
N ASN A 241 9.38 -9.29 -0.66
CA ASN A 241 8.94 -10.67 -0.59
C ASN A 241 9.01 -11.31 -1.99
N SER A 242 9.71 -12.44 -2.08
CA SER A 242 10.01 -13.08 -3.36
C SER A 242 8.76 -13.49 -4.15
N VAL A 243 7.67 -13.85 -3.47
CA VAL A 243 6.39 -14.20 -4.10
C VAL A 243 5.81 -12.97 -4.79
N ASN A 244 5.79 -11.82 -4.11
CA ASN A 244 5.24 -10.58 -4.68
C ASN A 244 6.07 -10.07 -5.87
N ILE A 245 7.41 -10.15 -5.80
CA ILE A 245 8.26 -9.78 -6.94
C ILE A 245 8.04 -10.71 -8.13
N ARG A 246 7.90 -12.03 -7.89
CA ARG A 246 7.56 -13.00 -8.95
C ARG A 246 6.21 -12.68 -9.59
N ARG A 247 5.19 -12.35 -8.79
CA ARG A 247 3.86 -11.95 -9.30
C ARG A 247 3.92 -10.71 -10.17
N LEU A 248 4.82 -9.76 -9.89
CA LEU A 248 5.04 -8.58 -10.73
C LEU A 248 5.83 -8.86 -12.02
N LYS A 249 6.41 -10.06 -12.17
CA LYS A 249 7.24 -10.47 -13.33
C LYS A 249 8.43 -9.53 -13.59
N ILE A 250 9.01 -8.96 -12.54
CA ILE A 250 10.07 -7.96 -12.66
C ILE A 250 11.30 -8.47 -13.42
N LYS A 251 11.67 -9.75 -13.27
CA LYS A 251 12.77 -10.33 -14.06
C LYS A 251 12.57 -10.19 -15.57
N GLU A 252 11.35 -10.43 -16.03
CA GLU A 252 11.00 -10.35 -17.47
C GLU A 252 11.12 -8.89 -17.97
N ILE A 253 10.78 -7.93 -17.11
CA ILE A 253 10.80 -6.49 -17.43
C ILE A 253 12.21 -5.88 -17.36
N SER A 254 12.97 -6.24 -16.33
CA SER A 254 14.32 -5.72 -16.04
C SER A 254 15.43 -6.40 -16.86
N SER A 255 15.08 -7.30 -17.78
CA SER A 255 16.02 -7.91 -18.73
C SER A 255 16.42 -6.95 -19.87
N SER A 256 15.72 -5.83 -20.02
CA SER A 256 16.11 -4.76 -20.96
C SER A 256 17.23 -3.90 -20.37
N PRO A 257 18.37 -3.71 -21.07
CA PRO A 257 19.48 -2.89 -20.58
C PRO A 257 19.10 -1.41 -20.40
N TYR A 258 17.96 -0.98 -20.95
CA TYR A 258 17.46 0.38 -20.88
C TYR A 258 16.47 0.64 -19.74
N ARG A 259 16.10 -0.40 -18.95
CA ARG A 259 15.19 -0.27 -17.81
C ARG A 259 15.90 -0.66 -16.53
N VAL A 260 16.10 0.31 -15.66
CA VAL A 260 16.68 0.09 -14.34
C VAL A 260 15.60 0.28 -13.30
N ALA A 261 15.36 -0.76 -12.51
CA ALA A 261 14.53 -0.67 -11.33
C ALA A 261 15.38 -0.20 -10.15
N TYR A 262 14.87 0.76 -9.40
CA TYR A 262 15.49 1.25 -8.17
C TYR A 262 14.60 0.96 -6.98
N GLY A 263 15.14 0.97 -5.77
CA GLY A 263 14.28 0.96 -4.60
C GLY A 263 14.96 1.27 -3.29
N THR A 264 14.13 1.65 -2.31
CA THR A 264 14.54 1.83 -0.92
C THR A 264 14.75 0.47 -0.25
N SER A 265 15.66 0.38 0.71
CA SER A 265 15.88 -0.84 1.52
C SER A 265 16.25 -0.50 2.97
N LEU A 266 15.48 0.41 3.58
CA LEU A 266 15.59 0.79 4.99
C LEU A 266 15.54 -0.47 5.87
N ASN A 267 16.49 -0.62 6.80
CA ASN A 267 16.65 -1.77 7.71
C ASN A 267 17.05 -3.11 7.08
N PHE A 268 17.37 -3.19 5.78
CA PHE A 268 17.87 -4.43 5.17
C PHE A 268 19.37 -4.59 5.42
N GLY A 269 19.82 -5.79 5.78
CA GLY A 269 21.24 -6.14 5.88
C GLY A 269 21.94 -6.22 4.52
N GLU A 270 23.28 -6.24 4.52
CA GLU A 270 24.10 -6.32 3.30
C GLU A 270 23.79 -7.55 2.45
N ALA A 271 23.59 -8.71 3.09
CA ALA A 271 23.27 -9.96 2.41
C ALA A 271 21.88 -9.88 1.73
N GLU A 272 20.89 -9.28 2.38
CA GLU A 272 19.55 -9.15 1.82
C GLU A 272 19.54 -8.19 0.62
N ARG A 273 20.23 -7.05 0.74
CA ARG A 273 20.39 -6.11 -0.38
C ARG A 273 21.12 -6.73 -1.56
N SER A 274 22.22 -7.45 -1.29
CA SER A 274 22.94 -8.20 -2.33
C SER A 274 22.00 -9.21 -2.99
N ASN A 275 21.21 -9.95 -2.23
CA ASN A 275 20.24 -10.88 -2.80
C ASN A 275 19.21 -10.17 -3.68
N ILE A 276 18.70 -9.00 -3.28
CA ILE A 276 17.74 -8.23 -4.10
C ILE A 276 18.35 -7.83 -5.45
N ILE A 277 19.58 -7.31 -5.43
CA ILE A 277 20.29 -6.87 -6.63
C ILE A 277 20.51 -8.06 -7.58
N HIS A 278 21.08 -9.15 -7.08
CA HIS A 278 21.44 -10.30 -7.91
C HIS A 278 20.22 -11.11 -8.35
N SER A 279 19.24 -11.30 -7.46
CA SER A 279 18.06 -12.11 -7.76
C SER A 279 17.03 -11.37 -8.60
N TRP A 280 16.93 -10.05 -8.54
CA TRP A 280 15.83 -9.32 -9.19
C TRP A 280 16.27 -8.18 -10.11
N ASN A 281 17.57 -7.89 -10.20
CA ASN A 281 18.11 -6.75 -10.94
C ASN A 281 17.49 -5.41 -10.51
N ILE A 282 17.24 -5.26 -9.20
CA ILE A 282 16.74 -4.01 -8.58
C ILE A 282 17.90 -3.35 -7.85
N ARG A 283 18.24 -2.13 -8.25
CA ARG A 283 19.27 -1.33 -7.59
C ARG A 283 18.71 -0.74 -6.30
N VAL A 284 19.07 -1.36 -5.18
CA VAL A 284 18.75 -0.84 -3.85
C VAL A 284 19.96 -0.12 -3.25
N LEU A 285 19.69 0.90 -2.44
CA LEU A 285 20.71 1.76 -1.85
C LEU A 285 20.92 1.49 -0.35
N PRO A 286 21.98 2.04 0.28
CA PRO A 286 22.31 1.72 1.67
C PRO A 286 21.15 1.94 2.65
N SER A 287 21.11 1.13 3.71
CA SER A 287 19.99 0.86 4.61
C SER A 287 19.47 2.01 5.48
N HIS A 288 19.91 3.24 5.25
CA HIS A 288 19.61 4.39 6.11
C HIS A 288 18.72 5.43 5.45
N ASN A 289 18.60 5.41 4.11
CA ASN A 289 17.84 6.43 3.41
C ASN A 289 16.34 6.19 3.58
N GLU A 290 15.67 7.17 4.15
CA GLU A 290 14.21 7.25 4.11
C GLU A 290 13.73 7.55 2.68
N ILE A 291 12.46 7.30 2.39
CA ILE A 291 11.90 7.43 1.03
C ILE A 291 12.15 8.82 0.44
N LEU A 292 11.97 9.88 1.23
CA LEU A 292 12.14 11.25 0.77
C LEU A 292 13.59 11.55 0.35
N GLU A 293 14.56 11.13 1.18
CA GLU A 293 15.99 11.30 0.87
C GLU A 293 16.38 10.49 -0.36
N PHE A 294 15.87 9.28 -0.47
CA PHE A 294 16.07 8.41 -1.61
C PHE A 294 15.58 9.06 -2.92
N LEU A 295 14.35 9.60 -2.93
CA LEU A 295 13.80 10.27 -4.11
C LEU A 295 14.61 11.53 -4.48
N LYS A 296 15.08 12.29 -3.50
CA LYS A 296 15.89 13.50 -3.75
C LYS A 296 17.26 13.19 -4.35
N ASN A 297 17.91 12.12 -3.89
CA ASN A 297 19.33 11.90 -4.17
C ASN A 297 19.58 10.84 -5.25
N HIS A 298 18.60 9.97 -5.53
CA HIS A 298 18.86 8.73 -6.26
C HIS A 298 17.79 8.33 -7.26
N PHE A 299 16.58 8.87 -7.15
CA PHE A 299 15.51 8.62 -8.11
C PHE A 299 14.74 9.92 -8.36
N ILE A 300 15.32 10.77 -9.21
CA ILE A 300 14.71 12.05 -9.56
C ILE A 300 13.45 11.78 -10.38
N LEU A 301 12.34 12.30 -9.84
CA LEU A 301 11.08 12.42 -10.54
C LEU A 301 11.22 13.61 -11.51
N ASP A 302 11.47 13.27 -12.77
CA ASP A 302 11.55 14.13 -13.96
C ASP A 302 10.79 13.49 -15.12
#